data_AF-A0A0S3KE97-F1
#
_entry.id   AF-A0A0S3KE97-F1
#
_cell.length_a   1.000
_cell.length_b   1.000
_cell.length_c   1.000
_cell.angle_alpha   90.00
_cell.angle_beta   90.00
_cell.angle_gamma   90.00
#
_symmetry.space_group_name_H-M   'P 1'
#
loop_
_entity.id
_entity.type
_entity.pdbx_description
1 polymer ?
#
loop_
_entity_poly.entity_id
_entity_poly.type
_entity_poly.pdbx_seq_one_letter_code
_entity_poly.pdbx_strand_id
1 'polypeptide(L)' 'MKRLYKTVVFEMSLYYGLLAIVLPLIYAVTYHISFMSVFNLEWLAVTLFIYPIVLVISMIRYGYYRVRKTSHF' A
#
# COMPACT_ATOMS: atom_id res chain seq x y z
N MET A 1 -9.85 20.34 -7.18
CA MET A 1 -8.88 19.88 -6.16
C MET A 1 -9.24 18.56 -5.46
N LYS A 2 -10.49 18.33 -4.98
CA LYS A 2 -10.92 17.03 -4.40
C LYS A 2 -10.69 15.78 -5.29
N ARG A 3 -10.54 16.00 -6.60
CA ARG A 3 -10.41 15.00 -7.67
C ARG A 3 -9.01 14.37 -7.74
N LEU A 4 -7.96 15.18 -7.61
CA LEU A 4 -6.57 14.70 -7.54
C LEU A 4 -6.39 13.86 -6.28
N TYR A 5 -6.95 14.35 -5.17
CA TYR A 5 -6.80 13.76 -3.84
C TYR A 5 -7.23 12.28 -3.77
N LYS A 6 -8.28 11.87 -4.48
CA LYS A 6 -8.78 10.48 -4.42
C LYS A 6 -7.91 9.48 -5.19
N THR A 7 -7.36 9.89 -6.33
CA THR A 7 -6.38 9.07 -7.08
C THR A 7 -5.06 8.99 -6.32
N VAL A 8 -4.64 10.13 -5.74
CA VAL A 8 -3.45 10.21 -4.88
C VAL A 8 -3.53 9.25 -3.70
N VAL A 9 -4.69 9.07 -3.06
CA VAL A 9 -4.83 8.11 -1.94
C VAL A 9 -4.53 6.67 -2.37
N PHE A 10 -5.00 6.23 -3.55
CA PHE A 10 -4.72 4.88 -4.05
C PHE A 10 -3.25 4.70 -4.40
N GLU A 11 -2.68 5.65 -5.14
CA GLU A 11 -1.26 5.63 -5.51
C GLU A 11 -0.35 5.66 -4.28
N MET A 12 -0.64 6.53 -3.31
CA MET A 12 0.08 6.59 -2.04
C MET A 12 -0.02 5.27 -1.27
N SER A 13 -1.20 4.64 -1.22
CA SER A 13 -1.37 3.34 -0.54
C SER A 13 -0.50 2.24 -1.17
N LEU A 14 -0.33 2.25 -2.50
CA LEU A 14 0.59 1.36 -3.19
C LEU A 14 2.05 1.64 -2.83
N TYR A 15 2.45 2.91 -2.83
CA TYR A 15 3.81 3.32 -2.44
C TYR A 15 4.15 2.92 -1.00
N TYR A 16 3.23 3.16 -0.06
CA TYR A 16 3.42 2.77 1.34
C TYR A 16 3.53 1.25 1.49
N GLY A 17 2.78 0.45 0.71
CA GLY A 17 2.88 -1.01 0.73
C GLY A 17 4.22 -1.52 0.23
N LEU A 18 4.72 -0.93 -0.86
CA LEU A 18 6.08 -1.20 -1.35
C LEU A 18 7.14 -0.84 -0.30
N LEU A 19 7.02 0.34 0.31
CA LEU A 19 7.93 0.79 1.37
C LEU A 19 7.90 -0.14 2.59
N ALA A 20 6.75 -0.70 2.95
CA ALA A 20 6.64 -1.62 4.08
C ALA A 20 7.49 -2.90 3.92
N ILE A 21 7.78 -3.31 2.67
CA ILE A 21 8.65 -4.46 2.37
C ILE A 21 10.09 -4.01 2.13
N VAL A 22 10.26 -2.92 1.39
CA VAL A 22 11.57 -2.44 0.94
C VAL A 22 12.39 -1.85 2.08
N LEU A 23 11.79 -1.10 3.02
CA LEU A 23 12.52 -0.52 4.15
C LEU A 23 13.19 -1.57 5.05
N PRO A 24 12.47 -2.61 5.53
CA PRO A 24 13.09 -3.69 6.30
C PRO A 24 14.21 -4.40 5.53
N LEU A 25 14.05 -4.54 4.20
CA LEU A 25 15.05 -5.16 3.35
C LEU A 25 16.32 -4.29 3.24
N ILE A 26 16.17 -3.00 2.95
CA ILE A 26 17.29 -2.04 2.92
C ILE A 26 18.00 -2.05 4.26
N TYR A 27 17.26 -1.95 5.37
CA TYR A 27 17.83 -1.96 6.71
C TYR A 27 18.61 -3.25 6.98
N ALA A 28 18.04 -4.42 6.67
CA ALA A 28 18.72 -5.71 6.86
C ALA A 28 20.04 -5.78 6.06
N VAL A 29 20.03 -5.32 4.81
CA VAL A 29 21.21 -5.30 3.94
C VAL A 29 22.26 -4.31 4.45
N THR A 30 21.86 -3.10 4.82
CA THR A 30 22.77 -2.04 5.29
C THR A 30 23.48 -2.43 6.58
N TYR A 31 22.80 -3.11 7.50
CA TYR A 31 23.37 -3.48 8.80
C TYR A 31 23.87 -4.93 8.87
N HIS A 32 23.84 -5.67 7.75
CA HIS A 32 24.23 -7.08 7.68
C HIS A 32 23.55 -7.98 8.72
N ILE A 33 22.30 -7.68 9.05
CA ILE A 33 21.49 -8.44 10.00
C ILE A 33 20.48 -9.32 9.26
N SER A 34 19.99 -10.36 9.94
CA SER A 34 18.98 -11.24 9.34
C SER A 34 17.70 -10.47 9.05
N PHE A 35 17.13 -10.66 7.85
CA PHE A 35 15.86 -10.05 7.49
C PHE A 35 14.74 -10.42 8.48
N MET A 36 14.73 -11.67 8.96
CA MET A 36 13.76 -12.16 9.96
C MET A 36 13.83 -11.43 11.31
N SER A 37 14.98 -10.84 11.65
CA SER A 37 15.09 -10.00 12.87
C SER A 37 14.43 -8.63 12.72
N VAL A 38 14.28 -8.14 11.49
CA VAL A 38 13.70 -6.83 11.17
C VAL A 38 12.23 -6.97 10.77
N PHE A 39 11.94 -7.96 9.93
CA PHE A 39 10.60 -8.30 9.46
C PHE A 39 9.96 -9.32 10.42
N ASN A 40 9.65 -8.86 11.63
CA ASN A 40 9.10 -9.70 12.68
C ASN A 40 7.64 -10.13 12.37
N LEU A 41 7.08 -10.99 13.21
CA LEU A 41 5.72 -11.53 13.04
C LEU A 41 4.63 -10.44 13.04
N GLU A 42 4.82 -9.39 13.83
CA GLU A 42 3.90 -8.25 13.89
C GLU A 42 3.89 -7.48 12.57
N TRP A 43 5.08 -7.22 12.01
CA TRP A 43 5.24 -6.54 10.73
C TRP A 43 4.73 -7.39 9.56
N LEU A 44 4.96 -8.70 9.61
CA LEU A 44 4.35 -9.66 8.68
C LEU A 44 2.82 -9.59 8.76
N ALA A 45 2.22 -9.56 9.96
CA ALA A 45 0.78 -9.47 10.10
C ALA A 45 0.22 -8.15 9.51
N VAL A 46 0.88 -7.02 9.74
CA VAL A 46 0.49 -5.73 9.13
C VAL A 46 0.57 -5.82 7.59
N THR A 47 1.67 -6.38 7.07
CA THR A 47 1.89 -6.48 5.62
C THR A 47 0.93 -7.45 4.94
N LEU A 48 0.56 -8.54 5.62
CA LEU A 48 -0.22 -9.64 5.03
C LEU A 48 -1.73 -9.46 5.22
N PHE A 49 -2.16 -8.78 6.28
CA PHE A 49 -3.59 -8.60 6.58
C PHE A 49 -4.06 -7.17 6.37
N ILE A 50 -3.34 -6.16 6.87
CA ILE A 50 -3.83 -4.77 6.84
C ILE A 50 -3.65 -4.17 5.45
N TYR A 51 -2.48 -4.35 4.81
CA TYR A 51 -2.21 -3.76 3.50
C TYR A 51 -3.15 -4.23 2.38
N PRO A 52 -3.46 -5.52 2.24
CA PRO A 52 -4.41 -5.98 1.23
C PRO A 52 -5.82 -5.42 1.45
N ILE A 53 -6.27 -5.30 2.70
CA ILE A 53 -7.57 -4.69 3.03
C ILE A 53 -7.59 -3.22 2.59
N VAL A 54 -6.54 -2.45 2.93
CA VAL A 54 -6.42 -1.04 2.53
C VAL A 54 -6.39 -0.90 1.01
N LEU A 55 -5.64 -1.76 0.31
CA LEU A 55 -5.57 -1.76 -1.15
C LEU A 55 -6.90 -2.11 -1.80
N VAL A 56 -7.60 -3.13 -1.32
CA VAL A 56 -8.92 -3.54 -1.85
C VAL A 56 -9.94 -2.42 -1.68
N ILE A 57 -10.04 -1.82 -0.48
CA ILE A 57 -10.95 -0.69 -0.24
C ILE A 57 -10.60 0.50 -1.15
N SER A 58 -9.32 0.81 -1.28
CA SER A 58 -8.84 1.91 -2.12
C SER A 58 -9.10 1.66 -3.61
N MET A 59 -8.93 0.41 -4.06
CA MET A 59 -9.20 -0.03 -5.42
C MET A 59 -10.70 0.01 -5.75
N ILE A 60 -11.57 -0.49 -4.86
CA ILE A 60 -13.03 -0.41 -5.02
C ILE A 60 -13.46 1.06 -5.14
N ARG A 61 -12.93 1.93 -4.27
CA ARG A 61 -13.23 3.36 -4.28
C ARG A 61 -12.77 4.04 -5.58
N TYR A 62 -11.58 3.69 -6.06
CA TYR A 62 -11.03 4.19 -7.32
C TYR A 62 -11.85 3.69 -8.53
N GLY A 63 -12.16 2.39 -8.56
CA GLY A 63 -12.92 1.73 -9.63
C GLY A 63 -14.35 2.26 -9.75
N TYR A 64 -15.09 2.32 -8.64
CA TYR A 64 -16.45 2.87 -8.63
C TYR A 64 -16.49 4.31 -9.15
N TYR A 65 -15.49 5.11 -8.78
CA TYR A 65 -15.38 6.48 -9.25
C TYR A 65 -15.07 6.57 -10.76
N ARG A 66 -14.21 5.70 -11.29
CA ARG A 66 -13.91 5.65 -12.73
C ARG A 66 -15.14 5.26 -13.55
N VAL A 67 -15.88 4.23 -13.11
CA VAL A 67 -17.09 3.74 -13.80
C VAL A 67 -18.19 4.80 -13.85
N ARG A 68 -18.44 5.51 -12.75
CA ARG A 68 -19.43 6.60 -12.68
C ARG A 68 -19.11 7.78 -13.61
N LYS A 69 -17.84 7.94 -14.00
CA LYS A 69 -17.41 8.99 -14.94
C LYS A 69 -17.74 8.61 -16.38
N THR A 70 -17.63 7.33 -16.72
CA THR A 70 -17.96 6.81 -18.06
C THR A 70 -19.47 6.75 -18.28
N SER A 71 -20.28 6.59 -17.22
CA SER A 71 -21.75 6.56 -17.32
C SER A 71 -22.42 7.94 -17.40
N HIS A 72 -21.66 9.02 -17.21
CA HIS A 72 -22.16 10.42 -17.30
C HIS A 72 -21.66 11.14 -18.57
N PHE A 73 -21.05 10.39 -19.48
CA PHE A 73 -20.84 10.74 -20.88
C PHE A 73 -21.81 9.92 -21.73
#